data_AF-A0A848Y273-F1
#
_entry.id   AF-A0A848Y273-F1
#
_cell.length_a   1.000
_cell.length_b   1.000
_cell.length_c   1.000
_cell.angle_alpha   90.00
_cell.angle_beta   90.00
_cell.angle_gamma   90.00
#
_symmetry.space_group_name_H-M   'P 1'
#
loop_
_entity.id
_entity.type
_entity.pdbx_description
1 polymer ?
#
loop_
_entity_poly.entity_id
_entity_poly.type
_entity_poly.pdbx_seq_one_letter_code
_entity_poly.pdbx_strand_id
1 'polypeptide(L)'
;MRVLVFAACLFALVSGAAAQTALHLTAPTLLVDGTPRTVDGAPLHQEPFSYVELTIPEHGTYFIAPRSFSGARRAGQFVGRTLAFTVDGRSVRLQSGTSLLGTDEPVFAYIRLDPSGASRTAGPARLTGPTSSVSTASNRPRTSQQTAASSGATQAEAGRMQTDPRTQAAANGQLAAETEHLRRRAVELGMQHEALQDERQQLVQTVTMLEASIAQTTTERDQLRQEAEARRAALAQASAGRTAASEEVAALANSRSTLQTDATALQADIAVLAAEVQRLRRERTRLGAERDDLAARPDRARTTRPALPTDPARLRARLEIAEQERDDYAVTIAGLRRDNVALQARFDSLADELRALGDAHVRLQDDRDQLVRERDVLHQEAEQLRSALLGGQGIPAAPLPSTEPQRGISLPGFDLRRLQNEDAIRTRLTNATRLNLPEGDVLVLFVTDPTGRVVETAVAETVHPDLMAFATTLVRAMMFVPSQMEGAPVPLRSQVTLRVAR
;
A
#
# COMPACT_ATOMS: atom_id res chain seq x y z
N MET A 1 -2.69 7.19 5.61
CA MET A 1 -4.16 7.28 5.50
C MET A 1 -4.55 7.33 4.02
N ARG A 2 -4.92 6.19 3.43
CA ARG A 2 -5.89 5.99 2.34
C ARG A 2 -6.09 4.48 2.19
N VAL A 3 -7.31 4.08 1.89
CA VAL A 3 -8.02 2.86 2.33
C VAL A 3 -8.73 2.26 1.11
N LEU A 4 -8.79 0.91 1.04
CA LEU A 4 -9.68 0.02 0.22
C LEU A 4 -9.54 0.15 -1.32
N VAL A 5 -9.84 -0.80 -2.22
CA VAL A 5 -10.27 -2.23 -2.28
C VAL A 5 -10.23 -2.61 -3.77
N PHE A 6 -9.88 -3.85 -4.14
CA PHE A 6 -10.60 -4.54 -5.21
C PHE A 6 -10.43 -6.06 -5.06
N ALA A 7 -11.56 -6.74 -4.98
CA ALA A 7 -11.72 -8.17 -4.88
C ALA A 7 -12.21 -8.75 -6.23
N ALA A 8 -12.09 -10.07 -6.35
CA ALA A 8 -12.82 -10.99 -7.21
C ALA A 8 -12.36 -11.14 -8.68
N CYS A 9 -11.81 -12.33 -8.99
CA CYS A 9 -12.39 -13.32 -9.91
C CYS A 9 -11.30 -14.21 -10.51
N LEU A 10 -11.11 -15.43 -9.99
CA LEU A 10 -10.66 -16.56 -10.80
C LEU A 10 -11.11 -17.88 -10.15
N PHE A 11 -12.39 -18.21 -10.35
CA PHE A 11 -12.87 -19.59 -10.27
C PHE A 11 -12.62 -20.23 -11.64
N ALA A 12 -11.60 -21.07 -11.72
CA ALA A 12 -11.42 -21.99 -12.85
C ALA A 12 -11.47 -23.43 -12.31
N LEU A 13 -12.50 -24.12 -12.79
CA LEU A 13 -12.77 -25.54 -12.71
C LEU A 13 -11.51 -26.43 -12.74
N VAL A 14 -11.37 -27.30 -11.75
CA VAL A 14 -10.70 -28.60 -11.91
C VAL A 14 -11.70 -29.67 -11.50
N SER A 15 -12.43 -30.18 -12.50
CA SER A 15 -13.09 -31.48 -12.43
C SER A 15 -12.01 -32.55 -12.56
N GLY A 16 -11.84 -33.36 -11.53
CA GLY A 16 -10.89 -34.48 -11.51
C GLY A 16 -11.16 -35.47 -10.39
N ALA A 17 -12.43 -35.74 -10.06
CA ALA A 17 -12.79 -36.76 -9.08
C ALA A 17 -12.70 -38.17 -9.72
N ALA A 18 -11.49 -38.69 -9.86
CA ALA A 18 -11.30 -40.14 -9.96
C ALA A 18 -11.53 -40.71 -8.55
N ALA A 19 -12.75 -41.17 -8.30
CA ALA A 19 -13.15 -41.80 -7.06
C ALA A 19 -12.42 -43.14 -6.88
N GLN A 20 -11.25 -43.13 -6.23
CA GLN A 20 -10.72 -44.34 -5.62
C GLN A 20 -11.56 -44.66 -4.39
N THR A 21 -12.28 -45.78 -4.46
CA THR A 21 -13.26 -46.25 -3.45
C THR A 21 -12.72 -47.40 -2.60
N ALA A 22 -11.41 -47.67 -2.67
CA ALA A 22 -10.77 -48.78 -1.96
C ALA A 22 -9.82 -48.25 -0.88
N LEU A 23 -9.98 -48.75 0.35
CA LEU A 23 -9.03 -48.53 1.44
C LEU A 23 -7.95 -49.62 1.38
N HIS A 24 -6.69 -49.21 1.21
CA HIS A 24 -5.54 -50.11 1.20
C HIS A 24 -4.77 -50.03 2.51
N LEU A 25 -4.78 -51.14 3.26
CA LEU A 25 -4.02 -51.28 4.50
C LEU A 25 -2.83 -52.21 4.29
N THR A 26 -1.62 -51.67 4.33
CA THR A 26 -0.37 -52.45 4.22
C THR A 26 0.38 -52.34 5.54
N ALA A 27 0.61 -53.44 6.26
CA ALA A 27 1.30 -53.43 7.58
C ALA A 27 0.75 -52.37 8.56
N PRO A 28 -0.54 -52.45 8.93
CA PRO A 28 -1.18 -51.40 9.73
C PRO A 28 -0.61 -51.33 11.14
N THR A 29 -0.26 -50.12 11.58
CA THR A 29 0.06 -49.81 12.98
C THR A 29 -1.12 -49.10 13.61
N LEU A 30 -1.75 -49.70 14.63
CA LEU A 30 -2.84 -49.09 15.38
C LEU A 30 -2.29 -48.48 16.68
N LEU A 31 -2.59 -47.21 16.91
CA LEU A 31 -2.35 -46.53 18.19
C LEU A 31 -3.69 -46.15 18.81
N VAL A 32 -3.92 -46.58 20.05
CA VAL A 32 -5.09 -46.19 20.85
C VAL A 32 -4.58 -45.40 22.04
N ASP A 33 -4.99 -44.13 22.12
CA ASP A 33 -4.53 -43.17 23.14
C ASP A 33 -2.99 -43.10 23.22
N GLY A 34 -2.34 -43.19 22.05
CA GLY A 34 -0.88 -43.17 21.91
C GLY A 34 -0.17 -44.50 22.17
N THR A 35 -0.88 -45.55 22.57
CA THR A 35 -0.29 -46.87 22.84
C THR A 35 -0.42 -47.77 21.60
N PRO A 36 0.68 -48.33 21.06
CA PRO A 36 0.62 -49.24 19.93
C PRO A 36 -0.10 -50.54 20.33
N ARG A 37 -0.99 -51.02 19.45
CA ARG A 37 -1.72 -52.27 19.58
C ARG A 37 -1.36 -53.18 18.41
N THR A 38 -1.12 -54.45 18.72
CA THR A 38 -1.00 -55.50 17.70
C THR A 38 -2.33 -55.63 16.98
N VAL A 39 -2.26 -55.52 15.65
CA VAL A 39 -3.39 -55.68 14.76
C VAL A 39 -3.27 -57.05 14.12
N ASP A 40 -4.30 -57.87 14.24
CA ASP A 40 -4.37 -59.20 13.65
C ASP A 40 -5.33 -59.17 12.46
N GLY A 41 -4.83 -59.54 11.28
CA GLY A 41 -5.56 -59.47 10.02
C GLY A 41 -4.64 -59.34 8.79
N ALA A 42 -5.03 -59.99 7.68
CA ALA A 42 -4.36 -59.87 6.38
C ALA A 42 -4.40 -58.42 5.85
N PRO A 43 -3.54 -58.00 4.90
CA PRO A 43 -3.71 -56.72 4.22
C PRO A 43 -5.13 -56.62 3.65
N LEU A 44 -5.92 -55.67 4.16
CA LEU A 44 -7.27 -55.45 3.64
C LEU A 44 -7.18 -54.68 2.34
N HIS A 45 -7.67 -55.32 1.28
CA HIS A 45 -8.07 -54.70 0.03
C HIS A 45 -9.59 -54.66 0.02
N GLN A 46 -10.18 -53.47 0.17
CA GLN A 46 -11.64 -53.34 0.23
C GLN A 46 -12.23 -52.93 -1.13
N GLU A 47 -13.21 -53.70 -1.62
CA GLU A 47 -14.01 -53.35 -2.80
C GLU A 47 -14.92 -52.13 -2.55
N PRO A 48 -15.45 -51.48 -3.61
CA PRO A 48 -16.20 -50.23 -3.49
C PRO A 48 -17.45 -50.38 -2.62
N PHE A 49 -17.46 -49.63 -1.51
CA PHE A 49 -18.60 -49.37 -0.61
C PHE A 49 -18.97 -50.47 0.39
N SER A 50 -18.43 -50.32 1.60
CA SER A 50 -19.25 -50.43 2.81
C SER A 50 -18.66 -49.52 3.89
N TYR A 51 -17.59 -49.93 4.55
CA TYR A 51 -16.86 -49.19 5.59
C TYR A 51 -15.73 -50.09 6.08
N VAL A 52 -14.66 -49.54 6.65
CA VAL A 52 -13.70 -50.35 7.39
C VAL A 52 -14.30 -50.69 8.75
N GLU A 53 -14.33 -51.98 9.08
CA GLU A 53 -14.67 -52.45 10.41
C GLU A 53 -13.40 -52.66 11.21
N LEU A 54 -13.26 -51.86 12.27
CA LEU A 54 -12.14 -51.92 13.20
C LEU A 54 -12.67 -52.30 14.57
N THR A 55 -12.42 -53.54 14.99
CA THR A 55 -12.79 -54.02 16.32
C THR A 55 -11.61 -53.85 17.27
N ILE A 56 -11.80 -52.98 18.26
CA ILE A 56 -10.83 -52.75 19.31
C ILE A 56 -11.37 -53.42 20.59
N PRO A 57 -10.67 -54.43 21.13
CA PRO A 57 -11.05 -55.08 22.38
C PRO A 57 -11.28 -54.06 23.48
N GLU A 58 -12.33 -54.24 24.29
CA GLU A 58 -12.80 -53.32 25.35
C GLU A 58 -13.42 -51.99 24.86
N HIS A 59 -13.28 -51.64 23.58
CA HIS A 59 -13.75 -50.37 23.01
C HIS A 59 -14.93 -50.55 22.05
N GLY A 60 -15.17 -51.76 21.56
CA GLY A 60 -16.25 -52.06 20.61
C GLY A 60 -15.78 -52.00 19.15
N THR A 61 -16.74 -51.92 18.25
CA THR A 61 -16.50 -51.99 16.80
C THR A 61 -16.74 -50.62 16.17
N TYR A 62 -15.74 -50.11 15.48
CA TYR A 62 -15.80 -48.85 14.74
C TYR A 62 -16.07 -49.15 13.27
N PHE A 63 -17.12 -48.53 12.73
CA PHE A 63 -17.40 -48.50 11.30
C PHE A 63 -16.93 -47.16 10.74
N ILE A 64 -16.04 -47.17 9.75
CA ILE A 64 -15.31 -45.96 9.29
C ILE A 64 -15.47 -45.85 7.78
N ALA A 65 -15.90 -44.67 7.28
CA ALA A 65 -16.01 -44.39 5.86
C ALA A 65 -15.59 -42.95 5.51
N PRO A 66 -15.12 -42.68 4.28
CA PRO A 66 -14.83 -41.32 3.80
C PRO A 66 -16.10 -40.52 3.47
N ARG A 67 -17.28 -41.14 3.48
CA ARG A 67 -18.58 -40.51 3.23
C ARG A 67 -19.54 -40.77 4.39
N SER A 68 -20.49 -39.86 4.59
CA SER A 68 -21.51 -40.01 5.65
C SER A 68 -22.38 -41.24 5.41
N PHE A 69 -22.75 -41.93 6.50
CA PHE A 69 -23.67 -43.07 6.50
C PHE A 69 -24.53 -43.08 7.77
N SER A 70 -25.57 -43.93 7.81
CA SER A 70 -26.56 -43.93 8.89
C SER A 70 -25.93 -44.21 10.26
N GLY A 71 -26.10 -43.26 11.19
CA GLY A 71 -25.57 -43.30 12.55
C GLY A 71 -24.09 -42.88 12.68
N ALA A 72 -23.45 -42.47 11.59
CA ALA A 72 -22.07 -42.00 11.63
C ALA A 72 -21.99 -40.50 11.97
N ARG A 73 -20.98 -40.11 12.75
CA ARG A 73 -20.61 -38.71 12.98
C ARG A 73 -19.25 -38.41 12.36
N ARG A 74 -19.04 -37.18 11.90
CA ARG A 74 -17.73 -36.72 11.44
C ARG A 74 -16.81 -36.57 12.65
N ALA A 75 -15.93 -37.55 12.83
CA ALA A 75 -15.11 -37.68 14.05
C ALA A 75 -13.61 -37.87 13.75
N GLY A 76 -13.20 -37.79 12.48
CA GLY A 76 -11.79 -37.92 12.12
C GLY A 76 -11.47 -37.47 10.71
N GLN A 77 -10.25 -37.81 10.29
CA GLN A 77 -9.71 -37.50 8.98
C GLN A 77 -8.73 -38.57 8.52
N PHE A 78 -8.78 -38.87 7.23
CA PHE A 78 -7.74 -39.56 6.47
C PHE A 78 -6.76 -38.50 5.95
N VAL A 79 -5.48 -38.64 6.27
CA VAL A 79 -4.40 -37.76 5.82
C VAL A 79 -3.26 -38.65 5.32
N GLY A 80 -3.17 -38.78 3.98
CA GLY A 80 -2.24 -39.67 3.29
C GLY A 80 -2.30 -41.10 3.83
N ARG A 81 -1.29 -41.48 4.62
CA ARG A 81 -1.11 -42.82 5.18
C ARG A 81 -1.75 -43.03 6.56
N THR A 82 -2.41 -42.01 7.09
CA THR A 82 -2.89 -41.99 8.47
C THR A 82 -4.37 -41.71 8.53
N LEU A 83 -5.12 -42.56 9.23
CA LEU A 83 -6.47 -42.27 9.70
C LEU A 83 -6.36 -41.88 11.17
N ALA A 84 -6.84 -40.69 11.53
CA ALA A 84 -6.87 -40.22 12.92
C ALA A 84 -8.28 -39.77 13.27
N PHE A 85 -8.80 -40.24 14.40
CA PHE A 85 -10.14 -39.88 14.86
C PHE A 85 -10.27 -39.88 16.38
N THR A 86 -11.28 -39.14 16.87
CA THR A 86 -11.62 -39.06 18.29
C THR A 86 -13.09 -39.36 18.49
N VAL A 87 -13.39 -40.39 19.27
CA VAL A 87 -14.77 -40.83 19.59
C VAL A 87 -14.83 -41.05 21.10
N ASP A 88 -15.76 -40.35 21.76
CA ASP A 88 -15.97 -40.40 23.22
C ASP A 88 -14.70 -40.14 24.05
N GLY A 89 -13.95 -39.10 23.65
CA GLY A 89 -12.72 -38.66 24.33
C GLY A 89 -11.49 -39.52 24.04
N ARG A 90 -11.62 -40.59 23.26
CA ARG A 90 -10.51 -41.50 22.93
C ARG A 90 -9.97 -41.24 21.55
N SER A 91 -8.64 -41.18 21.43
CA SER A 91 -7.96 -40.90 20.17
C SER A 91 -7.43 -42.19 19.56
N VAL A 92 -7.93 -42.53 18.38
CA VAL A 92 -7.49 -43.71 17.62
C VAL A 92 -6.76 -43.23 16.37
N ARG A 93 -5.56 -43.79 16.15
CA ARG A 93 -4.76 -43.53 14.96
C ARG A 93 -4.40 -44.86 14.30
N LEU A 94 -4.77 -45.01 13.03
CA LEU A 94 -4.40 -46.14 12.19
C LEU A 94 -3.44 -45.65 11.13
N GLN A 95 -2.25 -46.22 11.06
CA GLN A 95 -1.22 -45.86 10.08
C GLN A 95 -0.97 -47.02 9.12
N SER A 96 -0.95 -46.75 7.82
CA SER A 96 -0.69 -47.72 6.76
C SER A 96 0.69 -47.52 6.13
N GLY A 97 1.23 -48.61 5.58
CA GLY A 97 2.40 -48.70 4.72
C GLY A 97 2.25 -47.91 3.41
N THR A 98 1.01 -47.67 2.99
CA THR A 98 0.65 -47.00 1.72
C THR A 98 -0.45 -45.96 1.96
N SER A 99 -0.72 -45.09 0.99
CA SER A 99 -1.78 -44.07 1.11
C SER A 99 -3.15 -44.76 1.24
N LEU A 100 -3.95 -44.34 2.22
CA LEU A 100 -5.20 -45.01 2.58
C LEU A 100 -6.28 -44.83 1.52
N LEU A 101 -6.35 -43.65 0.90
CA LEU A 101 -7.37 -43.30 -0.11
C LEU A 101 -6.73 -42.99 -1.47
N GLY A 102 -5.43 -43.26 -1.62
CA GLY A 102 -4.64 -42.91 -2.82
C GLY A 102 -4.57 -41.42 -3.13
N THR A 103 -4.99 -40.56 -2.20
CA THR A 103 -4.87 -39.12 -2.25
C THR A 103 -4.09 -38.62 -1.04
N ASP A 104 -3.23 -37.61 -1.23
CA ASP A 104 -2.53 -36.95 -0.12
C ASP A 104 -3.37 -35.85 0.54
N GLU A 105 -4.49 -35.49 -0.07
CA GLU A 105 -5.41 -34.49 0.48
C GLU A 105 -6.13 -35.02 1.74
N PRO A 106 -6.31 -34.18 2.77
CA PRO A 106 -7.13 -34.52 3.93
C PRO A 106 -8.58 -34.80 3.54
N VAL A 107 -9.08 -35.99 3.84
CA VAL A 107 -10.48 -36.40 3.63
C VAL A 107 -11.14 -36.66 4.97
N PHE A 108 -12.36 -36.16 5.20
CA PHE A 108 -13.05 -36.41 6.47
C PHE A 108 -13.43 -37.88 6.64
N ALA A 109 -13.32 -38.37 7.88
CA ALA A 109 -13.77 -39.70 8.28
C ALA A 109 -15.08 -39.61 9.06
N TYR A 110 -16.08 -40.34 8.58
CA TYR A 110 -17.37 -40.55 9.24
C TYR A 110 -17.33 -41.88 9.97
N ILE A 111 -17.67 -41.85 11.26
CA ILE A 111 -17.44 -42.97 12.17
C ILE A 111 -18.70 -43.23 12.97
N ARG A 112 -19.11 -44.51 13.02
CA ARG A 112 -20.13 -45.03 13.92
C ARG A 112 -19.50 -46.01 14.88
N LEU A 113 -19.74 -45.84 16.17
CA LEU A 113 -19.32 -46.77 17.21
C LEU A 113 -20.48 -47.70 17.55
N ASP A 114 -20.22 -49.01 17.53
CA ASP A 114 -21.10 -50.02 18.09
C ASP A 114 -20.47 -50.61 19.36
N PRO A 115 -20.99 -50.29 20.56
CA PRO A 115 -20.45 -50.78 21.82
C PRO A 115 -20.77 -52.25 22.10
N SER A 116 -21.65 -52.89 21.33
CA SER A 116 -22.16 -54.25 21.60
C SER A 116 -21.10 -55.36 21.53
N GLY A 117 -19.96 -55.10 20.89
CA GLY A 117 -18.82 -56.03 20.78
C GLY A 117 -17.80 -55.98 21.92
N ALA A 118 -17.96 -55.12 22.93
CA ALA A 118 -16.99 -54.95 24.02
C ALA A 118 -17.03 -56.12 25.05
N SER A 119 -16.77 -57.35 24.60
CA SER A 119 -16.50 -58.46 25.51
C SER A 119 -15.12 -58.27 26.15
N ARG A 120 -15.01 -58.53 27.46
CA ARG A 120 -13.79 -58.31 28.29
C ARG A 120 -12.70 -59.35 28.01
N THR A 121 -12.33 -59.53 26.77
CA THR A 121 -11.22 -60.40 26.36
C THR A 121 -10.08 -59.55 25.84
N ALA A 122 -8.94 -59.56 26.53
CA ALA A 122 -7.70 -58.96 26.05
C ALA A 122 -7.20 -59.77 24.85
N GLY A 123 -7.47 -59.28 23.64
CA GLY A 123 -7.01 -59.87 22.38
C GLY A 123 -6.32 -58.81 21.51
N PRO A 124 -5.76 -59.21 20.35
CA PRO A 124 -5.32 -58.25 19.34
C PRO A 124 -6.53 -57.51 18.74
N ALA A 125 -6.31 -56.28 18.27
CA ALA A 125 -7.33 -55.56 17.51
C ALA A 125 -7.54 -56.26 16.17
N ARG A 126 -8.79 -56.46 15.76
CA ARG A 126 -9.12 -57.14 14.51
C ARG A 126 -9.63 -56.15 13.49
N LEU A 127 -9.06 -56.21 12.29
CA LEU A 127 -9.63 -55.58 11.10
C LEU A 127 -10.39 -56.66 10.33
N THR A 128 -11.67 -56.46 10.09
CA THR A 128 -12.52 -57.38 9.35
C THR A 128 -13.09 -56.71 8.10
N GLY A 129 -13.14 -57.45 6.99
CA GLY A 129 -13.97 -57.10 5.85
C GLY A 129 -15.44 -57.44 6.13
N PRO A 130 -16.39 -57.04 5.27
CA PRO A 130 -17.81 -57.34 5.47
C PRO A 130 -18.01 -58.85 5.59
N THR A 131 -18.50 -59.31 6.75
CA THR A 131 -18.75 -60.73 7.02
C THR A 131 -20.24 -60.98 7.20
N SER A 132 -20.75 -61.89 6.38
CA SER A 132 -22.11 -62.44 6.44
C SER A 132 -22.21 -63.41 7.64
N SER A 133 -23.23 -63.23 8.46
CA SER A 133 -23.55 -64.01 9.66
C SER A 133 -24.03 -65.44 9.36
N VAL A 134 -23.56 -66.44 10.11
CA VAL A 134 -24.29 -67.71 10.36
C VAL A 134 -24.03 -68.21 11.80
N SER A 135 -25.09 -68.69 12.43
CA SER A 135 -25.25 -69.13 13.83
C SER A 135 -24.98 -70.63 14.08
N THR A 136 -25.18 -71.03 15.35
CA THR A 136 -25.52 -72.36 15.95
C THR A 136 -24.35 -73.23 16.46
N ALA A 137 -24.21 -73.45 17.79
CA ALA A 137 -24.84 -74.49 18.67
C ALA A 137 -24.06 -75.84 18.58
N SER A 138 -23.92 -76.76 19.53
CA SER A 138 -24.40 -77.03 20.89
C SER A 138 -23.71 -78.34 21.37
N ASN A 139 -23.57 -78.54 22.69
CA ASN A 139 -23.55 -79.81 23.44
C ASN A 139 -22.42 -80.87 23.34
N ARG A 140 -21.88 -81.16 24.54
CA ARG A 140 -21.62 -82.52 25.09
C ARG A 140 -22.50 -82.63 26.36
N PRO A 141 -22.91 -83.82 26.88
CA PRO A 141 -21.94 -84.72 27.53
C PRO A 141 -22.30 -86.23 27.56
N ARG A 142 -21.39 -86.97 28.23
CA ARG A 142 -21.32 -88.40 28.55
C ARG A 142 -22.59 -89.03 29.16
N THR A 143 -22.70 -90.34 28.98
CA THR A 143 -23.37 -91.27 29.90
C THR A 143 -22.51 -92.53 30.07
N SER A 144 -22.48 -93.03 31.32
CA SER A 144 -21.86 -94.27 31.78
C SER A 144 -22.86 -94.95 32.72
N GLN A 145 -23.05 -96.26 32.62
CA GLN A 145 -23.49 -97.21 33.66
C GLN A 145 -23.58 -98.60 32.98
N GLN A 146 -22.78 -99.61 33.36
CA GLN A 146 -22.79 -100.42 34.58
C GLN A 146 -23.96 -101.43 34.61
N THR A 147 -23.64 -102.70 34.40
CA THR A 147 -24.48 -103.85 34.77
C THR A 147 -23.60 -104.89 35.47
N ALA A 148 -23.95 -105.17 36.73
CA ALA A 148 -23.47 -106.29 37.54
C ALA A 148 -24.65 -107.24 37.79
N ALA A 149 -24.42 -108.55 37.65
CA ALA A 149 -25.20 -109.71 38.12
C ALA A 149 -24.59 -110.91 37.36
N SER A 150 -24.39 -112.12 37.87
CA SER A 150 -24.99 -112.84 38.99
C SER A 150 -24.11 -114.05 39.32
N SER A 151 -23.81 -114.25 40.60
CA SER A 151 -23.38 -115.51 41.19
C SER A 151 -24.59 -116.32 41.68
N GLY A 152 -24.56 -117.64 41.53
CA GLY A 152 -25.30 -118.55 42.42
C GLY A 152 -26.18 -119.61 41.75
N ALA A 153 -25.69 -120.85 41.73
CA ALA A 153 -26.45 -122.11 41.82
C ALA A 153 -25.43 -123.25 42.05
N THR A 154 -25.04 -123.57 43.29
CA THR A 154 -25.62 -124.58 44.21
C THR A 154 -25.87 -125.97 43.61
N GLN A 155 -25.08 -126.92 44.10
CA GLN A 155 -25.48 -128.23 44.64
C GLN A 155 -26.39 -129.15 43.82
N ALA A 156 -25.74 -130.14 43.22
CA ALA A 156 -26.18 -131.51 42.91
C ALA A 156 -24.87 -132.27 42.60
N GLU A 157 -24.52 -133.47 43.05
CA GLU A 157 -25.27 -134.59 43.57
C GLU A 157 -24.28 -135.48 44.36
N ALA A 158 -24.68 -135.88 45.56
CA ALA A 158 -24.07 -136.96 46.31
C ALA A 158 -24.62 -138.29 45.75
N GLY A 159 -23.77 -139.08 45.09
CA GLY A 159 -24.19 -140.38 44.57
C GLY A 159 -23.11 -141.12 43.80
N ARG A 160 -22.32 -141.93 44.54
CA ARG A 160 -21.56 -143.14 44.14
C ARG A 160 -20.14 -143.17 44.71
N MET A 161 -20.05 -143.62 45.96
CA MET A 161 -18.88 -144.34 46.47
C MET A 161 -18.85 -145.74 45.85
N GLN A 162 -18.14 -145.86 44.74
CA GLN A 162 -17.26 -146.99 44.42
C GLN A 162 -16.40 -146.52 43.24
N THR A 163 -15.61 -145.48 43.52
CA THR A 163 -14.58 -144.96 42.64
C THR A 163 -13.31 -145.76 42.90
N ASP A 164 -13.03 -146.67 41.97
CA ASP A 164 -11.75 -147.34 41.71
C ASP A 164 -10.55 -146.54 42.28
N PRO A 165 -9.58 -147.12 43.03
CA PRO A 165 -8.45 -146.39 43.61
C PRO A 165 -7.68 -145.51 42.59
N ARG A 166 -7.80 -145.79 41.29
CA ARG A 166 -7.34 -144.93 40.19
C ARG A 166 -8.12 -143.61 40.05
N THR A 167 -9.44 -143.61 40.20
CA THR A 167 -10.29 -142.41 40.16
C THR A 167 -10.14 -141.53 41.40
N GLN A 168 -9.88 -142.10 42.57
CA GLN A 168 -9.58 -141.34 43.79
C GLN A 168 -8.16 -140.77 43.79
N ALA A 169 -7.18 -141.49 43.21
CA ALA A 169 -5.85 -140.94 42.95
C ALA A 169 -5.89 -139.81 41.89
N ALA A 170 -6.73 -139.94 40.85
CA ALA A 170 -6.93 -138.88 39.87
C ALA A 170 -7.62 -137.64 40.47
N ALA A 171 -8.64 -137.83 41.32
CA ALA A 171 -9.30 -136.74 42.04
C ALA A 171 -8.36 -136.05 43.04
N ASN A 172 -7.54 -136.80 43.78
CA ASN A 172 -6.51 -136.24 44.66
C ASN A 172 -5.40 -135.51 43.88
N GLY A 173 -5.03 -136.02 42.69
CA GLY A 173 -4.11 -135.34 41.78
C GLY A 173 -4.68 -134.05 41.19
N GLN A 174 -5.98 -134.03 40.86
CA GLN A 174 -6.70 -132.83 40.43
C GLN A 174 -6.82 -131.81 41.55
N LEU A 175 -7.18 -132.24 42.76
CA LEU A 175 -7.21 -131.39 43.95
C LEU A 175 -5.83 -130.83 44.30
N ALA A 176 -4.77 -131.61 44.16
CA ALA A 176 -3.39 -131.16 44.33
C ALA A 176 -2.99 -130.12 43.26
N ALA A 177 -3.37 -130.33 42.00
CA ALA A 177 -3.12 -129.39 40.92
C ALA A 177 -3.94 -128.09 41.08
N GLU A 178 -5.18 -128.20 41.54
CA GLU A 178 -6.08 -127.09 41.80
C GLU A 178 -5.62 -126.27 43.02
N THR A 179 -5.19 -126.93 44.10
CA THR A 179 -4.59 -126.25 45.25
C THR A 179 -3.30 -125.53 44.88
N GLU A 180 -2.44 -126.12 44.05
CA GLU A 180 -1.22 -125.46 43.55
C GLU A 180 -1.54 -124.30 42.59
N HIS A 181 -2.57 -124.43 41.75
CA HIS A 181 -3.07 -123.35 40.92
C HIS A 181 -3.66 -122.19 41.75
N LEU A 182 -4.48 -122.50 42.76
CA LEU A 182 -5.03 -121.52 43.70
C LEU A 182 -3.92 -120.83 44.51
N ARG A 183 -2.89 -121.58 44.91
CA ARG A 183 -1.73 -121.02 45.63
C ARG A 183 -0.96 -120.05 44.74
N ARG A 184 -0.68 -120.41 43.48
CA ARG A 184 -0.07 -119.50 42.49
C ARG A 184 -0.92 -118.26 42.28
N ARG A 185 -2.23 -118.42 42.11
CA ARG A 185 -3.17 -117.30 41.93
C ARG A 185 -3.27 -116.41 43.17
N ALA A 186 -3.18 -116.97 44.38
CA ALA A 186 -3.15 -116.19 45.62
C ALA A 186 -1.86 -115.36 45.74
N VAL A 187 -0.71 -115.93 45.35
CA VAL A 187 0.56 -115.19 45.29
C VAL A 187 0.48 -114.08 44.24
N GLU A 188 -0.05 -114.37 43.04
CA GLU A 188 -0.22 -113.39 41.97
C GLU A 188 -1.17 -112.25 42.38
N LEU A 189 -2.31 -112.56 43.00
CA LEU A 189 -3.23 -111.57 43.56
C LEU A 189 -2.60 -110.76 44.69
N GLY A 190 -1.75 -111.38 45.52
CA GLY A 190 -0.98 -110.70 46.56
C GLY A 190 -0.03 -109.66 45.96
N MET A 191 0.74 -110.04 44.95
CA MET A 191 1.64 -109.11 44.22
C MET A 191 0.85 -107.99 43.52
N GLN A 192 -0.29 -108.30 42.90
CA GLN A 192 -1.16 -107.29 42.29
C GLN A 192 -1.73 -106.32 43.33
N HIS A 193 -2.12 -106.82 44.51
CA HIS A 193 -2.64 -105.97 45.59
C HIS A 193 -1.56 -105.02 46.12
N GLU A 194 -0.34 -105.52 46.31
CA GLU A 194 0.80 -104.72 46.75
C GLU A 194 1.16 -103.64 45.70
N ALA A 195 1.21 -104.01 44.41
CA ALA A 195 1.44 -103.05 43.32
C ALA A 195 0.35 -101.97 43.24
N LEU A 196 -0.91 -102.34 43.39
CA LEU A 196 -2.03 -101.37 43.43
C LEU A 196 -1.99 -100.49 44.68
N GLN A 197 -1.51 -101.02 45.80
CA GLN A 197 -1.35 -100.25 47.03
C GLN A 197 -0.23 -99.21 46.89
N ASP A 198 0.88 -99.57 46.25
CA ASP A 198 1.98 -98.66 45.92
C ASP A 198 1.54 -97.59 44.92
N GLU A 199 0.82 -97.97 43.86
CA GLU A 199 0.23 -97.03 42.89
C GLU A 199 -0.73 -96.05 43.58
N ARG A 200 -1.60 -96.55 44.48
CA ARG A 200 -2.48 -95.70 45.28
C ARG A 200 -1.67 -94.72 46.14
N GLN A 201 -0.60 -95.17 46.77
CA GLN A 201 0.27 -94.32 47.60
C GLN A 201 0.93 -93.22 46.77
N GLN A 202 1.43 -93.55 45.57
CA GLN A 202 1.99 -92.58 44.62
C GLN A 202 0.93 -91.58 44.16
N LEU A 203 -0.28 -92.04 43.79
CA LEU A 203 -1.38 -91.17 43.39
C LEU A 203 -1.76 -90.20 44.51
N VAL A 204 -1.86 -90.66 45.76
CA VAL A 204 -2.11 -89.78 46.91
C VAL A 204 -1.03 -88.70 47.04
N GLN A 205 0.25 -89.05 46.90
CA GLN A 205 1.34 -88.07 46.93
C GLN A 205 1.25 -87.08 45.76
N THR A 206 0.87 -87.52 44.56
CA THR A 206 0.70 -86.60 43.43
C THR A 206 -0.49 -85.66 43.63
N VAL A 207 -1.60 -86.14 44.20
CA VAL A 207 -2.77 -85.32 44.50
C VAL A 207 -2.41 -84.24 45.52
N THR A 208 -1.71 -84.59 46.61
CA THR A 208 -1.30 -83.59 47.61
C THR A 208 -0.34 -82.54 47.06
N MET A 209 0.60 -82.94 46.18
CA MET A 209 1.47 -81.97 45.48
C MET A 209 0.70 -81.07 44.52
N LEU A 210 -0.27 -81.62 43.77
CA LEU A 210 -1.12 -80.84 42.86
C LEU A 210 -2.02 -79.87 43.63
N GLU A 211 -2.60 -80.29 44.76
CA GLU A 211 -3.38 -79.42 45.64
C GLU A 211 -2.54 -78.26 46.18
N ALA A 212 -1.31 -78.50 46.60
CA ALA A 212 -0.38 -77.47 47.03
C ALA A 212 -0.03 -76.50 45.88
N SER A 213 0.23 -77.02 44.68
CA SER A 213 0.50 -76.20 43.49
C SER A 213 -0.71 -75.34 43.11
N ILE A 214 -1.93 -75.90 43.14
CA ILE A 214 -3.17 -75.15 42.88
C ILE A 214 -3.34 -74.01 43.89
N ALA A 215 -3.10 -74.26 45.18
CA ALA A 215 -3.18 -73.24 46.22
C ALA A 215 -2.17 -72.11 45.99
N GLN A 216 -0.92 -72.46 45.62
CA GLN A 216 0.11 -71.47 45.30
C GLN A 216 -0.29 -70.63 44.08
N THR A 217 -0.67 -71.25 42.96
CA THR A 217 -1.05 -70.53 41.74
C THR A 217 -2.30 -69.66 41.96
N THR A 218 -3.23 -70.09 42.82
CA THR A 218 -4.39 -69.28 43.21
C THR A 218 -3.95 -68.02 43.95
N THR A 219 -3.00 -68.14 44.87
CA THR A 219 -2.44 -67.00 45.62
C THR A 219 -1.70 -66.03 44.70
N GLU A 220 -0.86 -66.53 43.81
CA GLU A 220 -0.13 -65.73 42.81
C GLU A 220 -1.11 -64.99 41.87
N ARG A 221 -2.15 -65.67 41.40
CA ARG A 221 -3.20 -65.05 40.58
C ARG A 221 -3.91 -63.92 41.32
N ASP A 222 -4.25 -64.11 42.59
CA ASP A 222 -4.95 -63.11 43.38
C ASP A 222 -4.05 -61.88 43.68
N GLN A 223 -2.75 -62.10 43.91
CA GLN A 223 -1.75 -61.02 44.03
C GLN A 223 -1.61 -60.23 42.71
N LEU A 224 -1.43 -60.92 41.58
CA LEU A 224 -1.34 -60.27 40.27
C LEU A 224 -2.60 -59.48 39.93
N ARG A 225 -3.77 -59.96 40.36
CA ARG A 225 -5.03 -59.24 40.20
C ARG A 225 -5.05 -57.94 41.01
N GLN A 226 -4.63 -57.99 42.28
CA GLN A 226 -4.52 -56.79 43.12
C GLN A 226 -3.52 -55.79 42.53
N GLU A 227 -2.36 -56.26 42.06
CA GLU A 227 -1.38 -55.39 41.39
C GLU A 227 -1.94 -54.76 40.11
N ALA A 228 -2.67 -55.52 39.30
CA ALA A 228 -3.28 -55.00 38.07
C ALA A 228 -4.35 -53.93 38.38
N GLU A 229 -5.15 -54.13 39.43
CA GLU A 229 -6.13 -53.14 39.90
C GLU A 229 -5.44 -51.87 40.43
N ALA A 230 -4.35 -52.00 41.21
CA ALA A 230 -3.56 -50.87 41.67
C ALA A 230 -2.90 -50.09 40.52
N ARG A 231 -2.31 -50.79 39.54
CA ARG A 231 -1.72 -50.14 38.35
C ARG A 231 -2.76 -49.43 37.50
N ARG A 232 -3.97 -50.00 37.35
CA ARG A 232 -5.10 -49.33 36.67
C ARG A 232 -5.52 -48.05 37.38
N ALA A 233 -5.62 -48.07 38.71
CA ALA A 233 -5.93 -46.88 39.50
C ALA A 233 -4.84 -45.79 39.35
N ALA A 234 -3.56 -46.17 39.41
CA ALA A 234 -2.45 -45.25 39.22
C ALA A 234 -2.44 -44.64 37.79
N LEU A 235 -2.73 -45.45 36.76
CA LEU A 235 -2.83 -44.96 35.38
C LEU A 235 -3.99 -43.97 35.22
N ALA A 236 -5.15 -44.24 35.83
CA ALA A 236 -6.29 -43.33 35.82
C ALA A 236 -5.99 -42.01 36.55
N GLN A 237 -5.24 -42.07 37.66
CA GLN A 237 -4.80 -40.87 38.36
C GLN A 237 -3.79 -40.06 37.55
N ALA A 238 -2.83 -40.73 36.91
CA ALA A 238 -1.83 -40.08 36.06
C ALA A 238 -2.47 -39.44 34.81
N SER A 239 -3.47 -40.09 34.19
CA SER A 239 -4.19 -39.51 33.06
C SER A 239 -5.02 -38.30 33.48
N ALA A 240 -5.69 -38.34 34.63
CA ALA A 240 -6.39 -37.19 35.20
C ALA A 240 -5.42 -36.03 35.48
N GLY A 241 -4.26 -36.30 36.09
CA GLY A 241 -3.23 -35.29 36.34
C GLY A 241 -2.67 -34.68 35.05
N ARG A 242 -2.49 -35.49 34.00
CA ARG A 242 -2.07 -35.00 32.68
C ARG A 242 -3.11 -34.07 32.04
N THR A 243 -4.40 -34.41 32.15
CA THR A 243 -5.49 -33.56 31.64
C THR A 243 -5.52 -32.23 32.38
N ALA A 244 -5.47 -32.24 33.72
CA ALA A 244 -5.44 -31.03 34.52
C ALA A 244 -4.24 -30.13 34.20
N ALA A 245 -3.04 -30.70 34.08
CA ALA A 245 -1.84 -29.95 33.68
C ALA A 245 -1.95 -29.37 32.26
N SER A 246 -2.58 -30.11 31.34
CA SER A 246 -2.82 -29.61 29.97
C SER A 246 -3.80 -28.42 29.95
N GLU A 247 -4.83 -28.44 30.80
CA GLU A 247 -5.77 -27.33 30.95
C GLU A 247 -5.09 -26.10 31.56
N GLU A 248 -4.25 -26.29 32.57
CA GLU A 248 -3.46 -25.21 33.18
C GLU A 248 -2.50 -24.57 32.17
N VAL A 249 -1.78 -25.37 31.37
CA VAL A 249 -0.90 -24.87 30.31
C VAL A 249 -1.69 -24.06 29.28
N ALA A 250 -2.88 -24.51 28.90
CA ALA A 250 -3.76 -23.76 27.98
C ALA A 250 -4.23 -22.44 28.60
N ALA A 251 -4.61 -22.43 29.88
CA ALA A 251 -5.00 -21.22 30.60
C ALA A 251 -3.84 -20.21 30.71
N LEU A 252 -2.63 -20.69 31.03
CA LEU A 252 -1.42 -19.86 31.08
C LEU A 252 -1.04 -19.30 29.70
N ALA A 253 -1.20 -20.09 28.63
CA ALA A 253 -0.96 -19.62 27.26
C ALA A 253 -1.93 -18.49 26.88
N ASN A 254 -3.21 -18.61 27.23
CA ASN A 254 -4.20 -17.56 27.02
C ASN A 254 -3.87 -16.30 27.83
N SER A 255 -3.55 -16.44 29.11
CA SER A 255 -3.13 -15.31 29.97
C SER A 255 -1.91 -14.59 29.41
N ARG A 256 -0.89 -15.33 28.94
CA ARG A 256 0.28 -14.77 28.26
C ARG A 256 -0.09 -13.99 27.01
N SER A 257 -1.02 -14.50 26.18
CA SER A 257 -1.49 -13.82 24.97
C SER A 257 -2.20 -12.50 25.31
N THR A 258 -3.03 -12.49 26.37
CA THR A 258 -3.70 -11.28 26.85
C THR A 258 -2.68 -10.26 27.35
N LEU A 259 -1.76 -10.67 28.22
CA LEU A 259 -0.70 -9.79 28.74
C LEU A 259 0.18 -9.22 27.63
N GLN A 260 0.46 -10.00 26.58
CA GLN A 260 1.22 -9.51 25.43
C GLN A 260 0.44 -8.45 24.64
N THR A 261 -0.88 -8.63 24.49
CA THR A 261 -1.76 -7.64 23.86
C THR A 261 -1.79 -6.34 24.69
N ASP A 262 -1.97 -6.44 26.00
CA ASP A 262 -1.97 -5.31 26.91
C ASP A 262 -0.62 -4.56 26.91
N ALA A 263 0.49 -5.30 26.88
CA ALA A 263 1.82 -4.71 26.78
C ALA A 263 2.00 -3.89 25.49
N THR A 264 1.50 -4.41 24.35
CA THR A 264 1.54 -3.66 23.08
C THR A 264 0.65 -2.42 23.10
N ALA A 265 -0.52 -2.49 23.75
CA ALA A 265 -1.42 -1.36 23.92
C ALA A 265 -0.79 -0.25 24.80
N LEU A 266 -0.23 -0.62 25.95
CA LEU A 266 0.49 0.31 26.82
C LEU A 266 1.68 0.97 26.13
N GLN A 267 2.40 0.23 25.29
CA GLN A 267 3.50 0.78 24.51
C GLN A 267 3.02 1.83 23.48
N ALA A 268 1.85 1.63 22.88
CA ALA A 268 1.23 2.62 22.01
C ALA A 268 0.80 3.87 22.80
N ASP A 269 0.19 3.70 23.98
CA ASP A 269 -0.21 4.82 24.85
C ASP A 269 1.00 5.65 25.29
N ILE A 270 2.12 5.01 25.65
CA ILE A 270 3.38 5.69 25.98
C ILE A 270 3.85 6.55 24.80
N ALA A 271 3.76 6.04 23.57
CA ALA A 271 4.16 6.80 22.38
C ALA A 271 3.25 8.02 22.14
N VAL A 272 1.94 7.87 22.34
CA VAL A 272 0.98 8.99 22.25
C VAL A 272 1.27 10.06 23.30
N LEU A 273 1.44 9.65 24.56
CA LEU A 273 1.77 10.56 25.67
C LEU A 273 3.10 11.27 25.44
N ALA A 274 4.12 10.58 24.92
CA ALA A 274 5.40 11.18 24.58
C ALA A 274 5.26 12.27 23.50
N ALA A 275 4.45 12.01 22.46
CA ALA A 275 4.17 13.00 21.42
C ALA A 275 3.43 14.23 21.97
N GLU A 276 2.47 14.01 22.87
CA GLU A 276 1.71 15.08 23.53
C GLU A 276 2.62 15.96 24.41
N VAL A 277 3.51 15.35 25.19
CA VAL A 277 4.51 16.08 25.99
C VAL A 277 5.40 16.94 25.08
N GLN A 278 5.81 16.44 23.91
CA GLN A 278 6.59 17.24 22.96
C GLN A 278 5.77 18.40 22.39
N ARG A 279 4.49 18.20 22.08
CA ARG A 279 3.57 19.25 21.61
C ARG A 279 3.47 20.38 22.64
N LEU A 280 3.16 20.02 23.89
CA LEU A 280 3.03 20.98 25.00
C LEU A 280 4.34 21.73 25.27
N ARG A 281 5.50 21.08 25.13
CA ARG A 281 6.80 21.76 25.24
C ARG A 281 7.00 22.82 24.18
N ARG A 282 6.62 22.54 22.92
CA ARG A 282 6.71 23.52 21.81
C ARG A 282 5.76 24.69 22.04
N GLU A 283 4.52 24.41 22.46
CA GLU A 283 3.53 25.42 22.79
C GLU A 283 4.01 26.33 23.93
N ARG A 284 4.55 25.75 25.01
CA ARG A 284 5.16 26.52 26.11
C ARG A 284 6.27 27.44 25.62
N THR A 285 7.16 26.97 24.75
CA THR A 285 8.23 27.82 24.18
C THR A 285 7.66 28.95 23.33
N ARG A 286 6.65 28.68 22.49
CA ARG A 286 5.96 29.69 21.68
C ARG A 286 5.30 30.76 22.56
N LEU A 287 4.52 30.34 23.55
CA LEU A 287 3.85 31.25 24.49
C LEU A 287 4.87 32.06 25.31
N GLY A 288 6.02 31.47 25.65
CA GLY A 288 7.15 32.18 26.25
C GLY A 288 7.65 33.33 25.37
N ALA A 289 7.87 33.06 24.08
CA ALA A 289 8.30 34.09 23.12
C ALA A 289 7.23 35.18 22.90
N GLU A 290 5.95 34.80 22.82
CA GLU A 290 4.83 35.75 22.69
C GLU A 290 4.73 36.65 23.93
N ARG A 291 4.88 36.08 25.13
CA ARG A 291 4.94 36.84 26.39
C ARG A 291 6.10 37.83 26.38
N ASP A 292 7.29 37.40 25.96
CA ASP A 292 8.48 38.24 25.95
C ASP A 292 8.36 39.38 24.90
N ASP A 293 7.76 39.13 23.74
CA ASP A 293 7.45 40.19 22.77
C ASP A 293 6.47 41.21 23.35
N LEU A 294 5.38 40.74 23.95
CA LEU A 294 4.38 41.59 24.60
C LEU A 294 5.01 42.42 25.73
N ALA A 295 5.90 41.83 26.53
CA ALA A 295 6.63 42.52 27.58
C ALA A 295 7.58 43.60 27.03
N ALA A 296 8.13 43.43 25.83
CA ALA A 296 9.00 44.40 25.17
C ALA A 296 8.26 45.53 24.44
N ARG A 297 6.95 45.36 24.13
CA ARG A 297 6.16 46.39 23.42
C ARG A 297 6.11 47.76 24.11
N PRO A 298 5.91 47.87 25.44
CA PRO A 298 5.92 49.17 26.12
C PRO A 298 7.23 49.92 25.95
N ASP A 299 8.37 49.23 26.03
CA ASP A 299 9.69 49.85 25.84
C ASP A 299 9.88 50.30 24.38
N ARG A 300 9.48 49.48 23.41
CA ARG A 300 9.47 49.89 21.98
C ARG A 300 8.55 51.09 21.74
N ALA A 301 7.37 51.11 22.37
CA ALA A 301 6.46 52.25 22.29
C ALA A 301 7.08 53.50 22.95
N ARG A 302 7.80 53.33 24.07
CA ARG A 302 8.49 54.42 24.77
C ARG A 302 9.66 54.99 23.96
N THR A 303 10.38 54.17 23.19
CA THR A 303 11.47 54.63 22.31
C THR A 303 10.98 55.23 21.00
N THR A 304 9.86 54.75 20.45
CA THR A 304 9.27 55.29 19.21
C THR A 304 8.42 56.55 19.43
N ARG A 305 7.76 56.67 20.58
CA ARG A 305 6.95 57.86 20.94
C ARG A 305 7.69 59.20 20.82
N PRO A 306 8.96 59.36 21.22
CA PRO A 306 9.71 60.62 21.00
C PRO A 306 10.25 60.79 19.57
N ALA A 307 10.29 59.73 18.75
CA ALA A 307 10.74 59.78 17.36
C ALA A 307 9.61 60.13 16.39
N LEU A 308 8.35 59.88 16.77
CA LEU A 308 7.20 60.56 16.17
C LEU A 308 7.37 62.04 16.50
N PRO A 309 7.57 62.92 15.52
CA PRO A 309 7.79 64.33 15.80
C PRO A 309 6.53 64.84 16.50
N THR A 310 6.60 65.01 17.82
CA THR A 310 5.93 66.09 18.53
C THR A 310 6.53 67.38 18.02
N ASP A 311 6.33 67.66 16.75
CA ASP A 311 6.86 68.86 16.14
C ASP A 311 5.70 69.67 15.57
N PRO A 312 4.67 69.99 16.39
CA PRO A 312 3.85 71.15 16.10
C PRO A 312 4.77 72.37 15.97
N ALA A 313 5.97 72.40 16.58
CA ALA A 313 6.96 73.43 16.31
C ALA A 313 7.50 73.39 14.87
N ARG A 314 7.98 72.25 14.33
CA ARG A 314 8.37 72.17 12.88
C ARG A 314 7.19 72.38 11.94
N LEU A 315 6.00 71.86 12.26
CA LEU A 315 4.80 72.09 11.43
C LEU A 315 4.39 73.57 11.46
N ARG A 316 4.46 74.23 12.63
CA ARG A 316 4.24 75.68 12.74
C ARG A 316 5.29 76.47 11.99
N ALA A 317 6.57 76.11 12.12
CA ALA A 317 7.66 76.78 11.40
C ALA A 317 7.50 76.62 9.88
N ARG A 318 7.11 75.44 9.39
CA ARG A 318 6.79 75.24 7.96
C ARG A 318 5.56 76.02 7.52
N LEU A 319 4.54 76.11 8.38
CA LEU A 319 3.36 76.92 8.11
C LEU A 319 3.72 78.41 8.01
N GLU A 320 4.53 78.92 8.95
CA GLU A 320 5.01 80.31 8.98
C GLU A 320 5.86 80.65 7.74
N ILE A 321 6.76 79.75 7.35
CA ILE A 321 7.54 79.89 6.09
C ILE A 321 6.60 79.92 4.87
N ALA A 322 5.62 79.01 4.81
CA ALA A 322 4.68 78.96 3.70
C ALA A 322 3.76 80.20 3.65
N GLU A 323 3.38 80.76 4.80
CA GLU A 323 2.63 82.01 4.90
C GLU A 323 3.47 83.20 4.42
N GLN A 324 4.76 83.24 4.80
CA GLN A 324 5.69 84.26 4.33
C GLN A 324 5.91 84.18 2.81
N GLU A 325 6.15 82.99 2.26
CA GLU A 325 6.28 82.78 0.81
C GLU A 325 5.01 83.21 0.07
N ARG A 326 3.83 82.89 0.59
CA ARG A 326 2.55 83.34 0.02
C ARG A 326 2.47 84.86 -0.05
N ASP A 327 2.86 85.55 1.01
CA ASP A 327 2.79 87.01 1.08
C ASP A 327 3.82 87.67 0.14
N ASP A 328 5.03 87.11 0.05
CA ASP A 328 6.06 87.53 -0.92
C ASP A 328 5.59 87.35 -2.36
N TYR A 329 4.92 86.23 -2.68
CA TYR A 329 4.31 86.00 -3.99
C TYR A 329 3.17 86.99 -4.27
N ALA A 330 2.34 87.32 -3.27
CA ALA A 330 1.26 88.30 -3.43
C ALA A 330 1.81 89.70 -3.77
N VAL A 331 2.87 90.14 -3.09
CA VAL A 331 3.57 91.40 -3.40
C VAL A 331 4.15 91.37 -4.81
N THR A 332 4.81 90.28 -5.19
CA THR A 332 5.39 90.09 -6.53
C THR A 332 4.32 90.19 -7.62
N ILE A 333 3.18 89.52 -7.45
CA ILE A 333 2.05 89.57 -8.39
C ILE A 333 1.49 90.98 -8.51
N ALA A 334 1.36 91.72 -7.40
CA ALA A 334 0.89 93.11 -7.41
C ALA A 334 1.88 94.05 -8.12
N GLY A 335 3.19 93.79 -8.03
CA GLY A 335 4.23 94.48 -8.81
C GLY A 335 4.08 94.23 -10.30
N LEU A 336 4.07 92.96 -10.71
CA LEU A 336 3.94 92.56 -12.12
C LEU A 336 2.67 93.11 -12.78
N ARG A 337 1.55 93.19 -12.05
CA ARG A 337 0.31 93.81 -12.55
C ARG A 337 0.47 95.30 -12.84
N ARG A 338 1.16 96.05 -11.97
CA ARG A 338 1.44 97.47 -12.20
C ARG A 338 2.35 97.68 -13.40
N ASP A 339 3.41 96.87 -13.51
CA ASP A 339 4.33 96.93 -14.65
C ASP A 339 3.61 96.60 -15.96
N ASN A 340 2.70 95.63 -15.94
CA ASN A 340 1.90 95.28 -17.12
C ASN A 340 1.01 96.44 -17.57
N VAL A 341 0.31 97.12 -16.65
CA VAL A 341 -0.48 98.33 -16.96
C VAL A 341 0.41 99.45 -17.52
N ALA A 342 1.59 99.66 -16.95
CA ALA A 342 2.53 100.68 -17.44
C ALA A 342 3.07 100.33 -18.83
N LEU A 343 3.38 99.07 -19.09
CA LEU A 343 3.78 98.58 -20.40
C LEU A 343 2.66 98.74 -21.42
N GLN A 344 1.43 98.42 -21.04
CA GLN A 344 0.27 98.58 -21.92
C GLN A 344 0.05 100.05 -22.29
N ALA A 345 0.13 100.97 -21.32
CA ALA A 345 0.07 102.41 -21.58
C ALA A 345 1.20 102.89 -22.52
N ARG A 346 2.42 102.35 -22.38
CA ARG A 346 3.52 102.63 -23.31
C ARG A 346 3.25 102.09 -24.72
N PHE A 347 2.70 100.88 -24.83
CA PHE A 347 2.30 100.30 -26.11
C PHE A 347 1.23 101.15 -26.80
N ASP A 348 0.21 101.61 -26.07
CA ASP A 348 -0.83 102.47 -26.61
C ASP A 348 -0.25 103.82 -27.09
N SER A 349 0.64 104.43 -26.30
CA SER A 349 1.37 105.65 -26.70
C SER A 349 2.21 105.46 -27.96
N LEU A 350 2.96 104.35 -28.05
CA LEU A 350 3.77 104.01 -29.23
C LEU A 350 2.88 103.74 -30.46
N ALA A 351 1.72 103.13 -30.27
CA ALA A 351 0.77 102.91 -31.35
C ALA A 351 0.19 104.23 -31.87
N ASP A 352 -0.10 105.19 -31.00
CA ASP A 352 -0.54 106.53 -31.37
C ASP A 352 0.57 107.32 -32.08
N GLU A 353 1.81 107.26 -31.60
CA GLU A 353 2.97 107.83 -32.29
C GLU A 353 3.15 107.22 -33.69
N LEU A 354 3.02 105.89 -33.83
CA LEU A 354 3.14 105.21 -35.12
C LEU A 354 2.03 105.63 -36.09
N ARG A 355 0.79 105.81 -35.61
CA ARG A 355 -0.32 106.35 -36.43
C ARG A 355 -0.02 107.77 -36.87
N ALA A 356 0.41 108.64 -35.95
CA ALA A 356 0.76 110.02 -36.28
C ALA A 356 1.92 110.10 -37.29
N LEU A 357 2.93 109.23 -37.15
CA LEU A 357 4.03 109.12 -38.10
C LEU A 357 3.55 108.60 -39.47
N GLY A 358 2.62 107.65 -39.48
CA GLY A 358 1.96 107.16 -40.69
C GLY A 358 1.20 108.26 -41.42
N ASP A 359 0.38 109.04 -40.70
CA ASP A 359 -0.34 110.19 -41.25
C ASP A 359 0.62 111.26 -41.80
N ALA A 360 1.70 111.54 -41.07
CA ALA A 360 2.76 112.45 -41.53
C ALA A 360 3.44 111.92 -42.80
N HIS A 361 3.66 110.61 -42.91
CA HIS A 361 4.22 109.99 -44.11
C HIS A 361 3.29 110.11 -45.31
N VAL A 362 1.98 109.90 -45.12
CA VAL A 362 0.98 110.09 -46.19
C VAL A 362 0.99 111.55 -46.66
N ARG A 363 0.99 112.52 -45.72
CA ARG A 363 1.12 113.95 -46.08
C ARG A 363 2.39 114.24 -46.85
N LEU A 364 3.53 113.72 -46.41
CA LEU A 364 4.81 113.88 -47.13
C LEU A 364 4.79 113.19 -48.50
N GLN A 365 4.08 112.07 -48.66
CA GLN A 365 3.87 111.43 -49.96
C GLN A 365 2.97 112.28 -50.86
N ASP A 366 1.89 112.86 -50.34
CA ASP A 366 1.02 113.78 -51.07
C ASP A 366 1.77 115.04 -51.49
N ASP A 367 2.55 115.64 -50.58
CA ASP A 367 3.44 116.78 -50.86
C ASP A 367 4.48 116.40 -51.93
N ARG A 368 5.12 115.22 -51.81
CA ARG A 368 6.05 114.72 -52.83
C ARG A 368 5.35 114.53 -54.16
N ASP A 369 4.17 113.92 -54.20
CA ASP A 369 3.42 113.66 -55.43
C ASP A 369 2.94 114.96 -56.06
N GLN A 370 2.58 115.95 -55.26
CA GLN A 370 2.33 117.31 -55.71
C GLN A 370 3.59 117.93 -56.30
N LEU A 371 4.72 117.90 -55.59
CA LEU A 371 6.00 118.40 -56.11
C LEU A 371 6.46 117.66 -57.37
N VAL A 372 6.16 116.37 -57.49
CA VAL A 372 6.40 115.57 -58.70
C VAL A 372 5.50 116.01 -59.83
N ARG A 373 4.20 116.28 -59.59
CA ARG A 373 3.32 116.87 -60.60
C ARG A 373 3.79 118.25 -61.01
N GLU A 374 4.18 119.10 -60.06
CA GLU A 374 4.77 120.42 -60.33
C GLU A 374 6.05 120.28 -61.14
N ARG A 375 6.94 119.36 -60.76
CA ARG A 375 8.14 119.00 -61.52
C ARG A 375 7.80 118.48 -62.90
N ASP A 376 6.79 117.62 -63.07
CA ASP A 376 6.41 117.04 -64.36
C ASP A 376 5.73 118.06 -65.25
N VAL A 377 4.98 119.01 -64.69
CA VAL A 377 4.49 120.19 -65.40
C VAL A 377 5.67 121.04 -65.83
N LEU A 378 6.59 121.36 -64.92
CA LEU A 378 7.83 122.10 -65.25
C LEU A 378 8.73 121.32 -66.21
N HIS A 379 8.73 119.99 -66.17
CA HIS A 379 9.52 119.12 -67.03
C HIS A 379 8.81 118.89 -68.34
N GLN A 380 7.47 118.93 -68.41
CA GLN A 380 6.71 119.01 -69.66
C GLN A 380 6.83 120.39 -70.27
N GLU A 381 6.93 121.46 -69.49
CA GLU A 381 7.28 122.80 -69.98
C GLU A 381 8.73 122.79 -70.46
N ALA A 382 9.65 122.20 -69.70
CA ALA A 382 11.05 122.03 -70.09
C ALA A 382 11.20 121.07 -71.25
N GLU A 383 10.37 120.03 -71.38
CA GLU A 383 10.32 119.08 -72.50
C GLU A 383 9.48 119.64 -73.63
N GLN A 384 8.57 120.58 -73.46
CA GLN A 384 8.00 121.37 -74.57
C GLN A 384 9.07 122.33 -75.10
N LEU A 385 9.90 122.87 -74.21
CA LEU A 385 11.11 123.62 -74.54
C LEU A 385 12.22 122.72 -75.14
N ARG A 386 12.31 121.45 -74.71
CA ARG A 386 13.35 120.49 -75.13
C ARG A 386 12.93 119.63 -76.31
N SER A 387 11.65 119.37 -76.52
CA SER A 387 11.06 118.75 -77.72
C SER A 387 10.82 119.78 -78.82
N ALA A 388 10.85 121.08 -78.51
CA ALA A 388 11.24 122.12 -79.46
C ALA A 388 12.74 122.07 -79.85
N LEU A 389 13.57 121.26 -79.17
CA LEU A 389 15.02 121.22 -79.38
C LEU A 389 15.60 119.86 -79.82
N LEU A 390 15.09 118.71 -79.37
CA LEU A 390 15.67 117.39 -79.62
C LEU A 390 14.67 116.29 -79.24
N GLY A 391 14.36 115.41 -80.18
CA GLY A 391 13.55 114.23 -79.93
C GLY A 391 14.30 113.10 -79.22
N GLY A 392 13.51 112.24 -78.58
CA GLY A 392 13.69 110.79 -78.70
C GLY A 392 14.26 110.02 -77.50
N GLN A 393 13.47 109.01 -77.09
CA GLN A 393 13.85 107.70 -76.51
C GLN A 393 14.45 107.68 -75.08
N GLY A 394 14.11 106.78 -74.15
CA GLY A 394 13.27 105.58 -74.15
C GLY A 394 13.78 104.54 -73.14
N ILE A 395 12.85 103.70 -72.66
CA ILE A 395 12.97 102.25 -72.35
C ILE A 395 13.70 101.74 -71.06
N PRO A 396 13.42 100.50 -70.59
CA PRO A 396 13.05 100.15 -69.20
C PRO A 396 13.99 99.06 -68.61
N ALA A 397 13.67 98.46 -67.46
CA ALA A 397 14.30 97.18 -67.08
C ALA A 397 13.42 96.29 -66.18
N ALA A 398 13.43 95.02 -66.54
CA ALA A 398 12.54 93.92 -66.19
C ALA A 398 13.09 93.06 -65.01
N PRO A 399 12.33 92.06 -64.51
CA PRO A 399 12.49 91.40 -63.22
C PRO A 399 13.32 90.10 -63.27
N LEU A 400 13.81 89.68 -62.10
CA LEU A 400 14.60 88.46 -61.89
C LEU A 400 13.74 87.21 -61.57
N PRO A 401 14.23 86.02 -61.93
CA PRO A 401 13.47 84.77 -62.02
C PRO A 401 13.46 83.95 -60.72
N SER A 402 12.40 83.16 -60.59
CA SER A 402 12.13 82.19 -59.54
C SER A 402 12.94 80.90 -59.75
N THR A 403 13.60 80.43 -58.70
CA THR A 403 14.34 79.16 -58.65
C THR A 403 13.39 78.01 -58.31
N GLU A 404 13.36 76.98 -59.17
CA GLU A 404 12.63 75.73 -58.94
C GLU A 404 13.23 74.92 -57.76
N PRO A 405 12.40 74.29 -56.90
CA PRO A 405 12.86 73.40 -55.85
C PRO A 405 13.19 72.00 -56.38
N GLN A 406 14.34 71.48 -55.97
CA GLN A 406 14.82 70.13 -56.32
C GLN A 406 14.13 69.06 -55.45
N ARG A 407 13.61 68.01 -56.09
CA ARG A 407 13.04 66.83 -55.43
C ARG A 407 14.09 66.15 -54.56
N GLY A 408 13.79 65.92 -53.29
CA GLY A 408 14.74 65.30 -52.37
C GLY A 408 14.08 64.77 -51.10
N ILE A 409 14.57 63.61 -50.65
CA ILE A 409 14.33 63.12 -49.30
C ILE A 409 15.45 63.68 -48.43
N SER A 410 15.09 64.42 -47.39
CA SER A 410 16.06 65.03 -46.47
C SER A 410 15.69 64.72 -45.02
N LEU A 411 16.70 64.76 -44.14
CA LEU A 411 16.52 64.69 -42.69
C LEU A 411 16.80 66.08 -42.11
N PRO A 412 15.85 67.03 -42.17
CA PRO A 412 16.09 68.41 -41.76
C PRO A 412 16.56 68.48 -40.31
N GLY A 413 17.67 69.19 -40.07
CA GLY A 413 18.24 69.37 -38.74
C GLY A 413 18.98 68.15 -38.16
N PHE A 414 19.09 67.05 -38.89
CA PHE A 414 19.79 65.85 -38.42
C PHE A 414 21.21 65.77 -38.99
N ASP A 415 22.21 65.71 -38.12
CA ASP A 415 23.60 65.52 -38.50
C ASP A 415 23.93 64.02 -38.67
N LEU A 416 24.07 63.59 -39.92
CA LEU A 416 24.38 62.20 -40.28
C LEU A 416 25.73 61.72 -39.72
N ARG A 417 26.65 62.62 -39.37
CA ARG A 417 27.95 62.25 -38.77
C ARG A 417 27.83 61.63 -37.39
N ARG A 418 26.66 61.71 -36.77
CA ARG A 418 26.35 61.02 -35.49
C ARG A 418 26.14 59.52 -35.66
N LEU A 419 26.12 59.02 -36.91
CA LEU A 419 25.92 57.62 -37.23
C LEU A 419 27.25 56.91 -37.53
N GLN A 420 27.45 55.75 -36.91
CA GLN A 420 28.58 54.85 -37.21
C GLN A 420 28.48 54.24 -38.62
N ASN A 421 27.29 54.24 -39.22
CA ASN A 421 27.01 53.68 -40.54
C ASN A 421 26.46 54.72 -41.53
N GLU A 422 27.02 55.94 -41.49
CA GLU A 422 26.61 57.08 -42.33
C GLU A 422 26.46 56.70 -43.81
N ASP A 423 27.46 56.06 -44.42
CA ASP A 423 27.45 55.74 -45.85
C ASP A 423 26.32 54.79 -46.25
N ALA A 424 26.00 53.82 -45.37
CA ALA A 424 24.90 52.89 -45.60
C ALA A 424 23.54 53.61 -45.57
N ILE A 425 23.38 54.61 -44.69
CA ILE A 425 22.16 55.41 -44.58
C ILE A 425 22.03 56.39 -45.73
N ARG A 426 23.12 57.06 -46.15
CA ARG A 426 23.15 57.91 -47.35
C ARG A 426 22.74 57.12 -48.60
N THR A 427 23.30 55.92 -48.77
CA THR A 427 22.95 55.04 -49.90
C THR A 427 21.47 54.67 -49.88
N ARG A 428 20.90 54.37 -48.70
CA ARG A 428 19.46 54.09 -48.56
C ARG A 428 18.58 55.30 -48.88
N LEU A 429 18.95 56.50 -48.45
CA LEU A 429 18.24 57.74 -48.77
C LEU A 429 18.25 58.04 -50.28
N THR A 430 19.41 57.89 -50.93
CA THR A 430 19.54 58.06 -52.38
C THR A 430 18.76 57.00 -53.17
N ASN A 431 18.70 55.76 -52.69
CA ASN A 431 17.88 54.73 -53.33
C ASN A 431 16.39 54.97 -53.12
N ALA A 432 16.01 55.60 -52.00
CA ALA A 432 14.62 55.89 -51.68
C ALA A 432 14.00 56.99 -52.53
N THR A 433 14.79 57.89 -53.14
CA THR A 433 14.27 58.86 -54.13
C THR A 433 13.72 58.18 -55.39
N ARG A 434 14.06 56.90 -55.62
CA ARG A 434 13.52 56.06 -56.70
C ARG A 434 12.23 55.34 -56.29
N LEU A 435 11.92 55.31 -55.00
CA LEU A 435 10.65 54.80 -54.49
C LEU A 435 9.63 55.93 -54.62
N ASN A 436 8.45 55.65 -55.19
CA ASN A 436 7.36 56.62 -55.35
C ASN A 436 6.68 56.93 -54.00
N LEU A 437 7.46 57.39 -53.02
CA LEU A 437 6.95 57.74 -51.70
C LEU A 437 6.05 59.00 -51.81
N PRO A 438 4.99 59.07 -50.99
CA PRO A 438 4.16 60.26 -50.89
C PRO A 438 4.93 61.40 -50.19
N GLU A 439 4.60 62.65 -50.56
CA GLU A 439 5.15 63.84 -49.91
C GLU A 439 4.66 63.96 -48.46
N GLY A 440 5.53 64.44 -47.59
CA GLY A 440 5.19 64.63 -46.18
C GLY A 440 6.40 64.61 -45.26
N ASP A 441 6.15 65.05 -44.01
CA ASP A 441 7.10 65.00 -42.91
C ASP A 441 6.69 63.87 -41.94
N VAL A 442 7.63 63.01 -41.54
CA VAL A 442 7.40 61.98 -40.53
C VAL A 442 8.38 62.15 -39.39
N LEU A 443 7.86 62.39 -38.18
CA LEU A 443 8.64 62.42 -36.95
C LEU A 443 8.72 61.01 -36.34
N VAL A 444 9.94 60.47 -36.26
CA VAL A 444 10.20 59.17 -35.64
C VAL A 444 10.94 59.37 -34.33
N LEU A 445 10.32 58.93 -33.23
CA LEU A 445 10.90 58.80 -31.89
C LEU A 445 11.61 57.46 -31.80
N PHE A 446 12.79 57.41 -31.20
CA PHE A 446 13.52 56.15 -31.04
C PHE A 446 14.38 56.10 -29.78
N VAL A 447 14.69 54.88 -29.35
CA VAL A 447 15.57 54.58 -28.22
C VAL A 447 16.74 53.73 -28.71
N THR A 448 17.97 54.11 -28.32
CA THR A 448 19.18 53.33 -28.59
C THR A 448 19.62 52.54 -27.37
N ASP A 449 20.24 51.38 -27.59
CA ASP A 449 20.97 50.66 -26.54
C ASP A 449 22.38 51.25 -26.31
N PRO A 450 23.15 50.77 -25.31
CA PRO A 450 24.52 51.22 -25.07
C PRO A 450 25.51 50.94 -26.22
N THR A 451 25.16 50.10 -27.21
CA THR A 451 25.96 49.88 -28.42
C THR A 451 25.65 50.87 -29.53
N GLY A 452 24.62 51.71 -29.33
CA GLY A 452 24.15 52.69 -30.30
C GLY A 452 23.14 52.14 -31.30
N ARG A 453 22.68 50.89 -31.13
CA ARG A 453 21.66 50.30 -32.01
C ARG A 453 20.28 50.77 -31.58
N VAL A 454 19.44 51.11 -32.56
CA VAL A 454 18.03 51.45 -32.29
C VAL A 454 17.25 50.20 -31.90
N VAL A 455 16.75 50.16 -30.67
CA VAL A 455 15.99 49.03 -30.11
C VAL A 455 14.49 49.27 -30.10
N GLU A 456 14.07 50.53 -30.07
CA GLU A 456 12.65 50.91 -30.06
C GLU A 456 12.41 52.10 -30.99
N THR A 457 11.29 52.08 -31.71
CA THR A 457 10.88 53.13 -32.64
C THR A 457 9.38 53.36 -32.54
N ALA A 458 8.95 54.61 -32.46
CA ALA A 458 7.55 55.04 -32.51
C ALA A 458 7.40 56.23 -33.46
N VAL A 459 6.35 56.25 -34.26
CA VAL A 459 6.05 57.38 -35.15
C VAL A 459 5.07 58.29 -34.43
N ALA A 460 5.39 59.58 -34.28
CA ALA A 460 4.62 60.51 -33.46
C ALA A 460 3.33 60.98 -34.14
N GLU A 461 3.30 61.03 -35.48
CA GLU A 461 2.15 61.49 -36.26
C GLU A 461 1.77 60.48 -37.35
N THR A 462 0.46 60.29 -37.57
CA THR A 462 -0.05 59.33 -38.55
C THR A 462 0.05 59.94 -39.94
N VAL A 463 1.05 59.49 -40.70
CA VAL A 463 1.24 59.84 -42.11
C VAL A 463 0.97 58.60 -42.96
N HIS A 464 0.97 58.73 -44.29
CA HIS A 464 0.74 57.63 -45.23
C HIS A 464 1.52 56.35 -44.83
N PRO A 465 0.89 55.16 -44.82
CA PRO A 465 1.48 53.93 -44.28
C PRO A 465 2.84 53.57 -44.90
N ASP A 466 3.01 53.78 -46.21
CA ASP A 466 4.26 53.50 -46.92
C ASP A 466 5.41 54.40 -46.45
N LEU A 467 5.13 55.66 -46.12
CA LEU A 467 6.12 56.60 -45.62
C LEU A 467 6.50 56.28 -44.18
N MET A 468 5.53 55.88 -43.34
CA MET A 468 5.79 55.40 -41.99
C MET A 468 6.64 54.13 -41.98
N ALA A 469 6.31 53.17 -42.85
CA ALA A 469 7.05 51.93 -42.98
C ALA A 469 8.50 52.20 -43.40
N PHE A 470 8.69 53.04 -44.43
CA PHE A 470 10.02 53.43 -44.88
C PHE A 470 10.81 54.17 -43.79
N ALA A 471 10.22 55.18 -43.14
CA ALA A 471 10.88 55.94 -42.09
C ALA A 471 11.30 55.06 -40.90
N THR A 472 10.42 54.13 -40.48
CA THR A 472 10.72 53.17 -39.41
C THR A 472 11.86 52.23 -39.79
N THR A 473 11.83 51.69 -41.02
CA THR A 473 12.91 50.81 -41.52
C THR A 473 14.24 51.57 -41.64
N LEU A 474 14.20 52.83 -42.08
CA LEU A 474 15.39 53.67 -42.18
C LEU A 474 16.00 53.93 -40.80
N VAL A 475 15.18 54.35 -39.82
CA VAL A 475 15.64 54.66 -38.46
C VAL A 475 16.14 53.41 -37.73
N ARG A 476 15.48 52.26 -37.86
CA ARG A 476 15.98 50.99 -37.29
C ARG A 476 17.32 50.55 -37.85
N ALA A 477 17.64 50.95 -39.08
CA ALA A 477 18.93 50.66 -39.68
C ALA A 477 20.05 51.60 -39.23
N MET A 478 19.75 52.71 -38.55
CA MET A 478 20.75 53.64 -38.05
C MET A 478 21.50 53.05 -36.85
N MET A 479 22.82 53.23 -36.82
CA MET A 479 23.66 52.94 -35.66
C MET A 479 24.29 54.23 -35.17
N PHE A 480 23.97 54.65 -33.95
CA PHE A 480 24.43 55.91 -33.36
C PHE A 480 25.76 55.73 -32.66
N VAL A 481 26.56 56.81 -32.56
CA VAL A 481 27.66 56.85 -31.59
C VAL A 481 27.06 56.99 -30.19
N PRO A 482 27.28 56.04 -29.25
CA PRO A 482 26.69 56.11 -27.91
C PRO A 482 27.13 57.36 -27.16
N SER A 483 26.18 58.01 -26.49
CA SER A 483 26.53 59.08 -25.55
C SER A 483 27.16 58.47 -24.30
N GLN A 484 28.18 59.12 -23.75
CA GLN A 484 28.84 58.65 -22.54
C GLN A 484 28.43 59.52 -21.34
N MET A 485 28.07 58.88 -20.23
CA MET A 485 27.90 59.51 -18.92
C MET A 485 28.89 58.82 -17.98
N GLU A 486 29.81 59.60 -17.40
CA GLU A 486 30.88 59.06 -16.54
C GLU A 486 31.74 57.96 -17.20
N GLY A 487 31.95 58.07 -18.52
CA GLY A 487 32.72 57.10 -19.30
C GLY A 487 31.98 55.80 -19.63
N ALA A 488 30.75 55.62 -19.15
CA ALA A 488 29.89 54.49 -19.52
C ALA A 488 28.92 54.89 -20.65
N PRO A 489 28.70 54.03 -21.67
CA PRO A 489 27.71 54.29 -22.70
C PRO A 489 26.29 54.22 -22.10
N VAL A 490 25.50 55.26 -22.33
CA VAL A 490 24.11 55.35 -21.87
C VAL A 490 23.12 55.27 -23.04
N PRO A 491 21.96 54.61 -22.86
CA PRO A 491 20.91 54.61 -23.85
C PRO A 491 20.37 56.03 -24.06
N LEU A 492 20.13 56.40 -25.32
CA LEU A 492 19.62 57.72 -25.69
C LEU A 492 18.20 57.60 -26.23
N ARG A 493 17.33 58.52 -25.81
CA ARG A 493 16.05 58.78 -26.46
C ARG A 493 16.20 60.01 -27.36
N SER A 494 15.86 59.87 -28.63
CA SER A 494 15.99 60.94 -29.61
C SER A 494 14.89 60.88 -30.65
N GLN A 495 14.84 61.88 -31.52
CA GLN A 495 13.85 61.99 -32.58
C GLN A 495 14.50 62.46 -33.87
N VAL A 496 13.96 62.03 -35.01
CA VAL A 496 14.38 62.48 -36.33
C VAL A 496 13.17 62.74 -37.21
N THR A 497 13.19 63.85 -37.92
CA THR A 497 12.18 64.19 -38.93
C THR A 497 12.69 63.76 -40.30
N LEU A 498 11.87 62.99 -41.02
CA LEU A 498 12.11 62.63 -42.42
C LEU A 498 11.16 63.43 -43.30
N ARG A 499 11.71 64.23 -44.21
CA ARG A 499 10.96 65.07 -45.17
C ARG A 499 11.11 64.53 -46.58
N VAL A 500 9.98 64.28 -47.24
CA VAL A 500 9.91 63.97 -48.67
C VAL A 500 9.27 65.16 -49.39
N ALA A 501 10.06 65.90 -50.18
CA ALA A 501 9.59 66.99 -51.02
C ALA A 501 9.79 66.63 -52.51
N ARG A 502 8.79 66.87 -53.35
CA ARG A 502 8.88 66.76 -54.81
C ARG A 502 8.97 68.12 -55.49
#